data_AF-A0A7C9F6Y3-F1
#
_entry.id   AF-A0A7C9F6Y3-F1
#
_cell.length_a   1.000
_cell.length_b   1.000
_cell.length_c   1.000
_cell.angle_alpha   90.00
_cell.angle_beta   90.00
_cell.angle_gamma   90.00
#
_symmetry.space_group_name_H-M   'P 1'
#
loop_
_entity.id
_entity.type
_entity.pdbx_description
1 polymer ?
#
loop_
_entity_poly.entity_id
_entity_poly.type
_entity_poly.pdbx_seq_one_letter_code
_entity_poly.pdbx_strand_id
1 'polypeptide(L)'
;MTDGRPTELVEYHEAAKEKNDRLITDALMELEDTSKRGKRKATVATVCDMTGLSRNSIRGREWALVRLRAIKDGIKSGATADSSSLSEEEKPEATPRLLRQRIKLILEQNALLYAEVLSLKTIIANQETEIQALISRSKISLAQPPGRVSE
;
A
#
# COMPACT_ATOMS: atom_id res chain seq x y z
N MET A 1 -9.68 -17.84 -14.32
CA MET A 1 -11.07 -17.43 -14.08
C MET A 1 -11.02 -16.03 -13.49
N THR A 2 -11.30 -15.01 -14.29
CA THR A 2 -11.36 -13.63 -13.81
C THR A 2 -12.68 -13.46 -13.08
N ASP A 3 -12.62 -13.16 -11.78
CA ASP A 3 -13.78 -12.81 -10.98
C ASP A 3 -14.55 -11.70 -11.72
N GLY A 4 -15.74 -12.01 -12.25
CA GLY A 4 -16.58 -11.11 -13.06
C GLY A 4 -17.21 -9.98 -12.25
N ARG A 5 -16.45 -9.39 -11.32
CA ARG A 5 -16.90 -8.31 -10.44
C ARG A 5 -16.67 -6.96 -11.13
N PRO A 6 -17.60 -6.02 -11.01
CA PRO A 6 -17.43 -4.64 -11.49
C PRO A 6 -16.12 -4.01 -11.01
N THR A 7 -15.40 -3.35 -11.91
CA THR A 7 -14.08 -2.73 -11.67
C THR A 7 -14.12 -1.73 -10.52
N GLU A 8 -15.18 -0.94 -10.43
CA GLU A 8 -15.42 0.05 -9.36
C GLU A 8 -15.47 -0.60 -7.96
N LEU A 9 -16.02 -1.81 -7.85
CA LEU A 9 -16.05 -2.54 -6.58
C LEU A 9 -14.67 -3.06 -6.20
N VAL A 10 -13.86 -3.46 -7.18
CA VAL A 10 -12.47 -3.90 -6.95
C VAL A 10 -11.65 -2.73 -6.43
N GLU A 11 -11.71 -1.57 -7.09
CA GLU A 11 -11.01 -0.35 -6.69
C GLU A 11 -11.43 0.14 -5.30
N TYR A 12 -12.74 0.14 -5.00
CA TYR A 12 -13.23 0.49 -3.67
C TYR A 12 -12.69 -0.45 -2.59
N HIS A 13 -12.66 -1.76 -2.87
CA HIS A 13 -12.12 -2.75 -1.93
C HIS A 13 -10.61 -2.62 -1.76
N GLU A 14 -9.86 -2.26 -2.80
CA GLU A 14 -8.42 -2.01 -2.72
C GLU A 14 -8.10 -0.74 -1.93
N ALA A 15 -8.79 0.37 -2.19
CA ALA A 15 -8.64 1.60 -1.42
C ALA A 15 -9.01 1.40 0.07
N ALA A 16 -10.08 0.65 0.35
CA ALA A 16 -10.47 0.29 1.70
C ALA A 16 -9.44 -0.63 2.38
N LYS A 17 -8.82 -1.55 1.62
CA LYS A 17 -7.71 -2.38 2.13
C LYS A 17 -6.53 -1.49 2.49
N GLU A 18 -6.08 -0.63 1.59
CA GLU A 18 -4.92 0.23 1.81
C GLU A 18 -5.11 1.17 3.01
N LYS A 19 -6.30 1.77 3.16
CA LYS A 19 -6.64 2.56 4.34
C LYS A 19 -6.53 1.75 5.63
N ASN A 20 -7.04 0.53 5.63
CA ASN A 20 -6.96 -0.37 6.79
C ASN A 20 -5.52 -0.79 7.07
N ASP A 21 -4.71 -1.04 6.03
CA ASP A 21 -3.29 -1.36 6.16
C ASP A 21 -2.53 -0.21 6.83
N ARG A 22 -2.76 1.04 6.41
CA ARG A 22 -2.17 2.25 7.02
C ARG A 22 -2.52 2.39 8.50
N LEU A 23 -3.79 2.20 8.86
CA LEU A 23 -4.23 2.24 10.27
C LEU A 23 -3.53 1.16 11.12
N ILE A 24 -3.37 -0.04 10.57
CA ILE A 24 -2.68 -1.14 11.27
C ILE A 24 -1.19 -0.84 11.40
N THR A 25 -0.52 -0.28 10.38
CA THR A 25 0.89 0.10 10.49
C THR A 25 1.11 1.17 11.54
N ASP A 26 0.27 2.21 11.56
CA ASP A 26 0.39 3.30 12.53
C ASP A 26 0.19 2.79 13.96
N ALA A 27 -0.81 1.93 14.18
CA ALA A 27 -1.06 1.31 15.48
C ALA A 27 0.08 0.38 15.93
N LEU A 28 0.72 -0.34 15.00
CA LEU A 28 1.90 -1.16 15.32
C LEU A 28 3.11 -0.30 15.67
N MET A 29 3.33 0.83 14.99
CA MET A 29 4.40 1.77 15.34
C MET A 29 4.18 2.37 16.73
N GLU A 30 2.96 2.76 17.08
CA GLU A 30 2.64 3.23 18.43
C GLU A 30 2.85 2.17 19.54
N LEU A 31 2.68 0.89 19.21
CA LEU A 31 2.95 -0.22 20.13
C LEU A 31 4.44 -0.57 20.22
N GLU A 32 5.23 -0.21 19.21
CA GLU A 32 6.67 -0.34 19.20
C GLU A 32 7.31 0.77 20.06
N ASP A 33 6.81 2.01 19.95
CA ASP A 33 7.21 3.17 20.73
C ASP A 33 6.89 3.01 22.23
N THR A 34 7.94 2.87 23.06
CA THR A 34 7.79 2.73 24.52
C THR A 34 7.11 3.94 25.17
N SER A 35 7.34 5.15 24.64
CA SER A 35 6.74 6.40 25.11
C SER A 35 5.25 6.51 24.82
N LYS A 36 4.77 5.95 23.70
CA LYS A 36 3.37 6.05 23.25
C LYS A 36 2.54 4.84 23.68
N ARG A 37 3.17 3.66 23.80
CA ARG A 37 2.51 2.42 24.24
C ARG A 37 1.93 2.51 25.65
N GLY A 38 2.65 3.16 26.57
CA GLY A 38 2.29 3.18 27.99
C GLY A 38 2.08 1.76 28.55
N LYS A 39 0.89 1.48 29.10
CA LYS A 39 0.51 0.17 29.70
C LYS A 39 -0.14 -0.81 28.70
N ARG A 40 -0.21 -0.47 27.42
CA ARG A 40 -0.90 -1.31 26.41
C ARG A 40 -0.06 -2.55 26.07
N LYS A 41 -0.72 -3.71 25.95
CA LYS A 41 -0.07 -4.97 25.58
C LYS A 41 -0.01 -5.11 24.06
N ALA A 42 1.07 -5.68 23.54
CA ALA A 42 1.16 -6.05 22.13
C ALA A 42 0.26 -7.27 21.83
N THR A 43 -1.03 -7.03 21.64
CA THR A 43 -2.04 -8.06 21.30
C THR A 43 -2.94 -7.59 20.18
N VAL A 44 -3.51 -8.55 19.43
CA VAL A 44 -4.47 -8.26 18.35
C VAL A 44 -5.69 -7.49 18.88
N ALA A 45 -6.14 -7.77 20.12
CA ALA A 45 -7.24 -7.04 20.74
C ALA A 45 -6.91 -5.54 20.89
N THR A 46 -5.68 -5.23 21.32
CA THR A 46 -5.23 -3.85 21.48
C THR A 46 -5.14 -3.12 20.15
N VAL A 47 -4.70 -3.78 19.07
CA VAL A 47 -4.71 -3.18 17.74
C VAL A 47 -6.13 -2.97 17.23
N CYS A 48 -7.08 -3.88 17.52
CA CYS A 48 -8.50 -3.64 17.25
C CYS A 48 -9.02 -2.41 18.00
N ASP A 49 -8.67 -2.26 19.28
CA ASP A 49 -9.12 -1.13 20.10
C ASP A 49 -8.54 0.21 19.60
N MET A 50 -7.31 0.20 19.07
CA MET A 50 -6.64 1.39 18.54
C MET A 50 -7.14 1.81 17.15
N THR A 51 -7.47 0.85 16.31
CA THR A 51 -7.85 1.11 14.90
C THR A 51 -9.36 1.07 14.65
N GLY A 52 -10.15 0.55 15.60
CA GLY A 52 -11.57 0.27 15.42
C GLY A 52 -11.87 -0.87 14.43
N LEU A 53 -10.84 -1.59 13.97
CA LEU A 53 -10.98 -2.66 12.98
C LEU A 53 -11.39 -3.99 13.61
N SER A 54 -12.12 -4.80 12.86
CA SER A 54 -12.48 -6.16 13.27
C SER A 54 -11.24 -7.06 13.43
N ARG A 55 -11.32 -8.08 14.28
CA ARG A 55 -10.24 -9.07 14.43
C ARG A 55 -9.89 -9.77 13.12
N ASN A 56 -10.86 -10.01 12.25
CA ASN A 56 -10.64 -10.66 10.97
C ASN A 56 -9.85 -9.75 10.01
N SER A 57 -10.07 -8.43 10.06
CA SER A 57 -9.30 -7.47 9.27
C SER A 57 -7.80 -7.52 9.60
N ILE A 58 -7.44 -7.79 10.85
CA ILE A 58 -6.05 -7.93 11.27
C ILE A 58 -5.53 -9.35 10.99
N ARG A 59 -6.31 -10.38 11.29
CA ARG A 59 -5.89 -11.79 11.09
C ARG A 59 -5.69 -12.17 9.64
N GLY A 60 -6.40 -11.53 8.70
CA GLY A 60 -6.19 -11.73 7.27
C GLY A 60 -4.88 -11.13 6.73
N ARG A 61 -4.10 -10.44 7.58
CA ARG A 61 -2.84 -9.78 7.22
C ARG A 61 -1.70 -10.43 7.99
N GLU A 62 -1.04 -11.39 7.35
CA GLU A 62 0.03 -12.17 7.98
C GLU A 62 1.21 -11.30 8.44
N TRP A 63 1.55 -10.27 7.68
CA TRP A 63 2.60 -9.29 8.02
C TRP A 63 2.35 -8.60 9.37
N ALA A 64 1.09 -8.27 9.68
CA ALA A 64 0.72 -7.59 10.93
C ALA A 64 0.88 -8.53 12.13
N LEU A 65 0.55 -9.82 11.97
CA LEU A 65 0.70 -10.83 13.01
C LEU A 65 2.17 -11.13 13.30
N VAL A 66 3.01 -11.20 12.26
CA VAL A 66 4.46 -11.39 12.40
C VAL A 66 5.07 -10.22 13.18
N ARG A 67 4.76 -8.99 12.79
CA ARG A 67 5.30 -7.79 13.46
C ARG A 67 4.82 -7.67 14.91
N LEU A 68 3.55 -7.97 15.18
CA LEU A 68 3.01 -7.96 16.53
C LEU A 68 3.65 -9.03 17.43
N ARG A 69 4.01 -10.20 16.87
CA ARG A 69 4.79 -11.22 17.59
C ARG A 69 6.19 -10.72 17.92
N ALA A 70 6.89 -10.10 16.96
CA ALA A 70 8.21 -9.52 17.18
C ALA A 70 8.20 -8.48 18.31
N ILE A 71 7.22 -7.56 18.32
CA ILE A 71 7.06 -6.58 19.41
C ILE A 71 6.83 -7.29 20.75
N LYS A 72 5.96 -8.30 20.79
CA LYS A 72 5.66 -9.06 22.02
C LYS A 72 6.90 -9.79 22.55
N ASP A 73 7.71 -10.37 21.67
CA ASP A 73 8.92 -11.10 22.03
C ASP A 73 10.03 -10.14 22.50
N GLY A 74 10.16 -8.97 21.85
CA GLY A 74 11.02 -7.87 22.31
C GLY A 74 10.66 -7.39 23.72
N ILE A 75 9.37 -7.25 24.04
CA ILE A 75 8.91 -6.89 25.38
C ILE A 75 9.21 -7.99 26.41
N LYS A 76 8.98 -9.27 26.06
CA LYS A 76 9.23 -10.41 26.96
C LYS A 76 10.70 -10.61 27.29
N SER A 77 11.60 -10.26 26.35
CA SER A 77 13.03 -10.37 26.57
C SER A 77 13.57 -9.40 27.63
N GLY A 78 12.79 -8.40 28.05
CA GLY A 78 12.96 -7.67 29.32
C GLY A 78 14.36 -7.08 29.55
N ALA A 79 14.62 -5.89 29.01
CA ALA A 79 15.66 -4.97 29.49
C ALA A 79 17.09 -5.53 29.62
N THR A 80 17.89 -5.40 28.56
CA THR A 80 19.30 -4.95 28.58
C THR A 80 19.77 -4.71 27.15
N ALA A 81 19.67 -3.46 26.72
CA ALA A 81 20.47 -2.82 25.66
C ALA A 81 19.97 -1.36 25.68
N ASP A 82 20.49 -0.47 26.51
CA ASP A 82 21.79 0.17 26.24
C ASP A 82 22.18 0.03 24.77
N SER A 83 21.61 0.93 23.96
CA SER A 83 22.25 1.48 22.77
C SER A 83 23.27 0.56 22.07
N SER A 84 22.82 -0.54 21.48
CA SER A 84 23.59 -1.29 20.47
C SER A 84 22.77 -2.48 19.99
N SER A 85 22.75 -2.71 18.67
CA SER A 85 22.21 -3.91 17.99
C SER A 85 20.70 -4.03 17.75
N LEU A 86 20.04 -2.93 17.39
CA LEU A 86 19.14 -2.97 16.21
C LEU A 86 19.51 -1.83 15.25
N SER A 87 20.81 -1.61 15.06
CA SER A 87 21.25 -1.76 13.68
C SER A 87 20.88 -3.20 13.37
N GLU A 88 19.90 -3.42 12.50
CA GLU A 88 20.11 -4.50 11.55
C GLU A 88 21.59 -4.36 11.17
N GLU A 89 22.40 -5.41 11.33
CA GLU A 89 23.51 -5.53 10.42
C GLU A 89 22.84 -5.51 9.03
N GLU A 90 22.64 -4.31 8.51
CA GLU A 90 22.98 -3.93 7.15
C GLU A 90 24.44 -4.38 7.03
N LYS A 91 24.60 -5.71 6.92
CA LYS A 91 25.79 -6.34 6.37
C LYS A 91 26.06 -5.49 5.15
N PRO A 92 27.28 -4.95 4.98
CA PRO A 92 27.58 -4.07 3.87
C PRO A 92 27.01 -4.73 2.63
N GLU A 93 25.92 -4.17 2.09
CA GLU A 93 25.13 -4.77 1.02
C GLU A 93 25.94 -4.52 -0.26
N ALA A 94 27.06 -5.21 -0.36
CA ALA A 94 28.11 -4.89 -1.29
C ALA A 94 28.75 -6.17 -1.80
N THR A 95 27.91 -7.12 -2.20
CA THR A 95 28.26 -7.82 -3.44
C THR A 95 27.64 -7.03 -4.58
N PRO A 96 28.43 -6.49 -5.54
CA PRO A 96 27.91 -5.75 -6.69
C PRO A 96 26.89 -6.57 -7.50
N ARG A 97 26.88 -7.89 -7.32
CA ARG A 97 25.89 -8.82 -7.86
C ARG A 97 24.47 -8.59 -7.33
N LEU A 98 24.29 -8.37 -6.02
CA LEU A 98 22.95 -8.16 -5.43
C LEU A 98 22.38 -6.81 -5.85
N LEU A 99 23.21 -5.77 -5.87
CA LEU A 99 22.83 -4.46 -6.40
C LEU A 99 22.43 -4.54 -7.89
N ARG A 100 23.21 -5.26 -8.71
CA ARG A 100 22.85 -5.49 -10.13
C ARG A 100 21.53 -6.25 -10.28
N GLN A 101 21.26 -7.24 -9.43
CA GLN A 101 20.00 -7.98 -9.44
C GLN A 101 18.82 -7.08 -9.07
N ARG A 102 18.98 -6.24 -8.04
CA ARG A 102 17.95 -5.28 -7.62
C ARG A 102 17.68 -4.24 -8.71
N ILE A 103 18.73 -3.68 -9.32
CA ILE A 103 18.61 -2.76 -10.46
C ILE A 103 17.86 -3.43 -11.61
N LYS A 104 18.17 -4.69 -11.92
CA LYS A 104 17.47 -5.44 -12.97
C LYS A 104 15.97 -5.57 -12.68
N LEU A 105 15.60 -5.93 -11.46
CA LEU A 105 14.19 -6.03 -11.05
C LEU A 105 13.46 -4.68 -11.16
N ILE A 106 14.11 -3.59 -10.73
CA ILE A 106 13.55 -2.24 -10.85
C ILE A 106 13.34 -1.86 -12.32
N LEU A 107 14.29 -2.19 -13.20
CA LEU A 107 14.16 -1.92 -14.64
C LEU A 107 13.03 -2.74 -15.28
N GLU A 108 12.88 -4.02 -14.88
CA GLU A 108 11.77 -4.87 -15.33
C GLU A 108 10.41 -4.32 -14.86
N GLN A 109 10.30 -3.88 -13.61
CA GLN A 109 9.11 -3.23 -13.08
C GLN A 109 8.79 -1.93 -13.82
N ASN A 110 9.80 -1.09 -14.07
CA ASN A 110 9.63 0.14 -14.83
C ASN A 110 9.14 -0.14 -16.26
N ALA A 111 9.67 -1.16 -16.92
CA ALA A 111 9.22 -1.53 -18.27
C ALA A 111 7.73 -1.93 -18.29
N LEU A 112 7.28 -2.71 -17.30
CA LEU A 112 5.87 -3.08 -17.15
C LEU A 112 4.99 -1.86 -16.87
N LEU A 113 5.42 -0.95 -15.98
CA LEU A 113 4.71 0.30 -15.71
C LEU A 113 4.58 1.18 -16.95
N TYR A 114 5.64 1.31 -17.75
CA TYR A 114 5.59 2.06 -19.01
C TYR A 114 4.62 1.44 -20.02
N ALA A 115 4.61 0.11 -20.13
CA ALA A 115 3.67 -0.59 -21.00
C ALA A 115 2.21 -0.33 -20.58
N GLU A 116 1.93 -0.35 -19.28
CA GLU A 116 0.60 -0.06 -18.74
C GLU A 116 0.19 1.40 -19.01
N VAL A 117 1.10 2.35 -18.79
CA VAL A 117 0.84 3.77 -19.10
C VAL A 117 0.50 3.96 -20.58
N LEU A 118 1.19 3.27 -21.49
CA LEU A 118 0.87 3.33 -22.93
C LEU A 118 -0.49 2.71 -23.25
N SER A 119 -0.83 1.59 -22.62
CA SER A 119 -2.15 0.96 -22.74
C SER A 119 -3.25 1.92 -22.30
N LEU A 120 -3.12 2.49 -21.08
CA LEU A 120 -4.08 3.45 -20.52
C LEU A 120 -4.24 4.68 -21.40
N LYS A 121 -3.15 5.24 -21.94
CA LYS A 121 -3.21 6.37 -22.90
C LYS A 121 -4.02 6.02 -24.14
N THR A 122 -3.87 4.80 -24.65
CA THR A 122 -4.63 4.32 -25.81
C THR A 122 -6.11 4.17 -25.49
N ILE A 123 -6.44 3.60 -24.32
CA ILE A 123 -7.83 3.47 -23.85
C ILE A 123 -8.48 4.84 -23.70
N ILE A 124 -7.80 5.80 -23.05
CA ILE A 124 -8.29 7.17 -22.88
C ILE A 124 -8.52 7.84 -24.24
N ALA A 125 -7.59 7.69 -25.19
CA ALA A 125 -7.76 8.24 -26.52
C ALA A 125 -8.99 7.66 -27.23
N ASN A 126 -9.21 6.35 -27.15
CA ASN A 126 -10.38 5.69 -27.72
C ASN A 126 -11.69 6.19 -27.07
N GLN A 127 -11.73 6.28 -25.74
CA GLN A 127 -12.88 6.79 -25.00
C GLN A 127 -13.17 8.25 -25.37
N GLU A 128 -12.15 9.11 -25.51
CA GLU A 128 -12.32 10.50 -25.95
C GLU A 128 -12.94 10.55 -27.36
N THR A 129 -12.50 9.70 -28.29
CA THR A 129 -13.10 9.65 -29.64
C THR A 129 -14.56 9.21 -29.62
N GLU A 130 -14.91 8.25 -28.76
CA GLU A 130 -16.28 7.79 -28.59
C GLU A 130 -17.18 8.88 -27.99
N ILE A 131 -16.68 9.58 -26.96
CA ILE A 131 -17.36 10.72 -26.35
C ILE A 131 -17.61 11.82 -27.41
N GLN A 132 -16.60 12.17 -28.20
CA GLN A 132 -16.76 13.18 -29.27
C GLN A 132 -17.78 12.74 -30.33
N ALA A 133 -17.77 11.45 -30.72
CA ALA A 133 -18.76 10.91 -31.63
C ALA A 133 -20.18 10.98 -31.05
N LEU A 134 -20.36 10.66 -29.77
CA LEU A 134 -21.64 10.78 -29.07
C LEU A 134 -22.10 12.24 -28.95
N ILE A 135 -21.21 13.17 -28.62
CA ILE A 135 -21.48 14.62 -28.58
C ILE A 135 -21.98 15.11 -29.95
N SER A 136 -21.27 14.76 -31.02
CA SER A 136 -21.65 15.15 -32.39
C SER A 136 -23.02 14.60 -32.81
N ARG A 137 -23.38 13.39 -32.36
CA ARG A 137 -24.66 12.74 -32.68
C ARG A 137 -25.82 13.29 -31.86
N SER A 138 -25.56 13.71 -30.62
CA SER A 138 -26.60 14.06 -29.64
C SER A 138 -26.88 15.57 -29.52
N LYS A 139 -26.08 16.44 -30.17
CA LYS A 139 -26.11 17.91 -29.97
C LYS A 139 -26.01 18.31 -28.49
N ILE A 140 -25.42 17.48 -27.63
CA ILE A 140 -25.24 17.76 -26.21
C ILE A 140 -23.99 18.61 -26.04
N SER A 141 -24.16 19.86 -25.58
CA SER A 141 -23.05 20.73 -25.21
C SER A 141 -22.60 20.39 -23.79
N LEU A 142 -21.56 19.55 -23.65
CA LEU A 142 -20.94 19.27 -22.35
C LEU A 142 -19.89 20.35 -22.04
N ALA A 143 -19.97 20.92 -20.83
CA ALA A 143 -18.98 21.85 -20.33
C ALA A 143 -17.62 21.16 -20.19
N GLN A 144 -16.54 21.83 -20.62
CA GLN A 144 -15.17 21.31 -20.49
C GLN A 144 -14.85 20.98 -19.02
N PRO A 145 -14.20 19.84 -18.74
CA PRO A 145 -13.67 19.58 -17.41
C PRO A 145 -12.63 20.66 -17.05
N PRO A 146 -12.67 21.22 -15.84
CA PRO A 146 -11.76 22.29 -15.43
C PRO A 146 -10.33 21.74 -15.40
N GLY A 147 -9.46 22.24 -16.30
CA GLY A 147 -8.03 21.91 -16.30
C GLY A 147 -7.36 21.73 -17.66
N ARG A 148 -8.09 21.64 -18.78
CA ARG A 148 -7.48 21.74 -20.12
C ARG A 148 -7.26 23.22 -20.47
N VAL A 149 -6.13 23.76 -20.06
CA VAL A 149 -5.59 24.97 -20.68
C VAL A 149 -4.88 24.51 -21.95
N SER A 150 -5.39 24.94 -23.10
CA SER A 150 -4.73 24.73 -24.39
C SER A 150 -3.48 25.61 -24.45
N GLU A 151 -2.31 25.00 -24.63
CA GLU A 151 -1.18 25.62 -25.34
C GLU A 151 -1.12 25.03 -26.75
#